data_AF-A0A9P6W6Y1-F1
#
_entry.id   AF-A0A9P6W6Y1-F1
#
_cell.length_a   1.000
_cell.length_b   1.000
_cell.length_c   1.000
_cell.angle_alpha   90.00
_cell.angle_beta   90.00
_cell.angle_gamma   90.00
#
_symmetry.space_group_name_H-M   'P 1'
#
loop_
_entity.id
_entity.type
_entity.pdbx_description
1 polymer ?
#
loop_
_entity_poly.entity_id
_entity_poly.type
_entity_poly.pdbx_seq_one_letter_code
_entity_poly.pdbx_strand_id
1 'polypeptide(L)'
;MRDPRLDSASPWIPIATQAELAASARHVVGLRSWRTGQHQSVLIYRQDPLPSTIEASDDAQQREARWFSIVNECPHLGLPLEGGDIEDLYSDEKEENASPPDPASIIMCPFHNYDWNLKDGSSSTGMKACTFRLEVRDDDQLWLEPPGDPGDDYRVIGVRAVSERFAAPSEETLLAPALSDLSLSSSPPLDADPQTIVAQCRAVLLARTPIHKVALVRRLVSLFRSGTLTRLADSKTDPPHPEEPYRAPSTKTVSSGQTRPLGKGGSVQTRIRMLHALANIELWAIDLAVDHVARLYDWRLGALDGQGSGKRLGWTFVADFLKVAEDEAKHFTLLSERLEALGCKYGDLSVHNGLWESALQTSHSLFSRLAIIALVHEARGLDSNPMQIRRCRAAGDEETARVLEIIHADEITHVAAGHRHFTALCASLEPEPVDPVAQFRLEVSRHFWGHVRGPFNVEDRDRAGIGRDWYENLGGRGTVKKEEAVTEEAS
;
A
#
# COMPACT_ATOMS: atom_id res chain seq x y z
N MET A 1 -47.01 -15.88 -3.32
CA MET A 1 -47.34 -14.45 -3.51
C MET A 1 -46.37 -13.66 -2.63
N ARG A 2 -45.42 -12.95 -3.25
CA ARG A 2 -44.49 -12.05 -2.54
C ARG A 2 -45.22 -10.73 -2.25
N ASP A 3 -45.01 -10.19 -1.05
CA ASP A 3 -45.52 -8.89 -0.61
C ASP A 3 -44.79 -7.77 -1.37
N PRO A 4 -45.49 -6.88 -2.10
CA PRO A 4 -44.88 -5.84 -2.94
C PRO A 4 -44.37 -4.62 -2.16
N ARG A 5 -44.06 -4.76 -0.86
CA ARG A 5 -43.61 -3.65 0.02
C ARG A 5 -42.31 -3.94 0.77
N LEU A 6 -41.53 -4.91 0.28
CA LEU A 6 -40.15 -5.18 0.72
C LEU A 6 -39.15 -4.77 -0.39
N ASP A 7 -39.27 -3.53 -0.88
CA ASP A 7 -38.17 -2.84 -1.54
C ASP A 7 -37.36 -2.09 -0.46
N SER A 8 -36.59 -2.83 0.34
CA SER A 8 -35.53 -2.22 1.14
C SER A 8 -34.28 -2.14 0.27
N ALA A 9 -34.22 -1.12 -0.59
CA ALA A 9 -33.04 -0.81 -1.38
C ALA A 9 -31.84 -0.63 -0.45
N SER A 10 -30.77 -1.42 -0.65
CA SER A 10 -29.47 -1.11 -0.08
C SER A 10 -29.07 0.30 -0.51
N PRO A 11 -28.58 1.17 0.40
CA PRO A 11 -28.20 2.52 0.02
C PRO A 11 -27.01 2.45 -0.94
N TRP A 12 -27.17 2.98 -2.15
CA TRP A 12 -26.07 3.21 -3.08
C TRP A 12 -24.96 4.04 -2.42
N ILE A 13 -23.71 3.79 -2.78
CA ILE A 13 -22.54 4.46 -2.19
C ILE A 13 -22.11 5.62 -3.11
N PRO A 14 -22.06 6.87 -2.63
CA PRO A 14 -21.55 7.98 -3.42
C PRO A 14 -20.02 7.90 -3.53
N ILE A 15 -19.47 7.99 -4.75
CA ILE A 15 -18.01 7.97 -5.00
C ILE A 15 -17.43 9.39 -5.03
N ALA A 16 -17.69 10.10 -6.12
CA ALA A 16 -17.22 11.46 -6.40
C ALA A 16 -18.01 12.04 -7.59
N THR A 17 -17.91 13.35 -7.82
CA THR A 17 -18.48 14.00 -9.01
C THR A 17 -17.66 13.68 -10.26
N GLN A 18 -18.26 13.75 -11.46
CA GLN A 18 -17.51 13.49 -12.71
C GLN A 18 -16.38 14.51 -12.91
N ALA A 19 -16.55 15.74 -12.44
CA ALA A 19 -15.50 16.78 -12.46
C ALA A 19 -14.28 16.40 -11.60
N GLU A 20 -14.48 15.83 -10.42
CA GLU A 20 -13.38 15.37 -9.55
C GLU A 20 -12.65 14.16 -10.15
N LEU A 21 -13.36 13.33 -10.89
CA LEU A 21 -12.80 12.18 -11.61
C LEU A 21 -12.25 12.55 -13.00
N ALA A 22 -12.24 13.83 -13.38
CA ALA A 22 -11.80 14.24 -14.71
C ALA A 22 -10.28 14.06 -14.92
N ALA A 23 -9.50 13.92 -13.85
CA ALA A 23 -8.05 13.88 -13.88
C ALA A 23 -7.45 12.55 -14.43
N SER A 24 -8.24 11.48 -14.51
CA SER A 24 -7.81 10.18 -15.03
C SER A 24 -8.99 9.40 -15.59
N ALA A 25 -8.76 8.53 -16.58
CA ALA A 25 -9.80 7.58 -17.00
C ALA A 25 -10.00 6.46 -15.97
N ARG A 26 -9.07 6.28 -15.02
CA ARG A 26 -9.05 5.15 -14.07
C ARG A 26 -8.89 5.61 -12.64
N HIS A 27 -9.72 5.09 -11.75
CA HIS A 27 -9.62 5.35 -10.32
C HIS A 27 -9.82 4.08 -9.51
N VAL A 28 -9.10 4.00 -8.39
CA VAL A 28 -9.27 2.96 -7.38
C VAL A 28 -10.08 3.55 -6.24
N VAL A 29 -11.24 2.96 -5.99
CA VAL A 29 -12.15 3.29 -4.91
C VAL A 29 -11.94 2.29 -3.78
N GLY A 30 -11.38 2.77 -2.67
CA GLY A 30 -11.29 2.01 -1.43
C GLY A 30 -12.61 2.09 -0.68
N LEU A 31 -13.17 0.94 -0.32
CA LEU A 31 -14.39 0.81 0.47
C LEU A 31 -14.09 0.06 1.77
N ARG A 32 -14.84 0.41 2.81
CA ARG A 32 -14.84 -0.34 4.07
C ARG A 32 -16.29 -0.59 4.50
N SER A 33 -16.60 -1.74 5.07
CA SER A 33 -17.85 -1.98 5.81
C SER A 33 -17.61 -1.61 7.27
N TRP A 34 -18.46 -0.74 7.83
CA TRP A 34 -18.32 -0.31 9.23
C TRP A 34 -18.93 -1.33 10.19
N ARG A 35 -19.84 -2.16 9.69
CA ARG A 35 -20.46 -3.28 10.40
C ARG A 35 -19.52 -4.47 10.50
N THR A 36 -18.87 -4.86 9.40
CA THR A 36 -18.04 -6.09 9.36
C THR A 36 -16.53 -5.80 9.40
N GLY A 37 -16.12 -4.54 9.21
CA GLY A 37 -14.71 -4.17 9.12
C GLY A 37 -14.01 -4.58 7.82
N GLN A 38 -14.73 -5.22 6.88
CA GLN A 38 -14.16 -5.69 5.62
C GLN A 38 -13.77 -4.53 4.71
N HIS A 39 -12.63 -4.67 4.05
CA HIS A 39 -12.16 -3.72 3.04
C HIS A 39 -12.37 -4.30 1.64
N GLN A 40 -12.78 -3.46 0.71
CA GLN A 40 -12.93 -3.81 -0.70
C GLN A 40 -12.23 -2.76 -1.55
N SER A 41 -11.46 -3.20 -2.54
CA SER A 41 -10.85 -2.34 -3.55
C SER A 41 -11.61 -2.52 -4.86
N VAL A 42 -12.15 -1.43 -5.41
CA VAL A 42 -12.92 -1.43 -6.67
C VAL A 42 -12.22 -0.50 -7.67
N LEU A 43 -11.94 -1.03 -8.86
CA LEU A 43 -11.42 -0.26 -9.98
C LEU A 43 -12.61 0.28 -10.78
N ILE A 44 -12.67 1.59 -10.96
CA ILE A 44 -13.62 2.24 -11.87
C ILE A 44 -12.89 2.77 -13.09
N TYR A 45 -13.51 2.58 -14.26
CA TYR A 45 -12.99 3.01 -15.56
C TYR A 45 -14.03 3.85 -16.30
N ARG A 46 -13.61 5.02 -16.78
CA ARG A 46 -14.39 5.91 -17.63
C ARG A 46 -13.99 5.70 -19.08
N GLN A 47 -14.96 5.37 -19.92
CA GLN A 47 -14.82 5.30 -21.36
C GLN A 47 -15.53 6.51 -21.98
N ASP A 48 -14.75 7.43 -22.52
CA ASP A 48 -15.28 8.58 -23.27
C ASP A 48 -15.69 8.13 -24.69
N PRO A 49 -16.73 8.71 -25.31
CA PRO A 49 -17.20 8.30 -26.62
C PRO A 49 -16.13 8.48 -27.73
N LEU A 50 -15.96 7.47 -28.59
CA LEU A 50 -14.96 7.46 -29.66
C LEU A 50 -15.27 8.45 -30.81
N PRO A 51 -14.27 9.19 -31.32
CA PRO A 51 -14.44 10.15 -32.42
C PRO A 51 -14.91 9.53 -33.75
N SER A 52 -14.68 8.23 -33.98
CA SER A 52 -14.93 7.57 -35.28
C SER A 52 -16.37 7.12 -35.51
N THR A 53 -17.27 7.30 -34.54
CA THR A 53 -18.72 7.07 -34.73
C THR A 53 -19.47 8.33 -35.20
N ILE A 54 -18.76 9.41 -35.53
CA ILE A 54 -19.30 10.63 -36.11
C ILE A 54 -19.51 10.41 -37.62
N GLU A 55 -20.47 9.56 -37.99
CA GLU A 55 -21.20 9.80 -39.22
C GLU A 55 -22.22 10.90 -38.92
N ALA A 56 -22.11 12.00 -39.66
CA ALA A 56 -22.97 13.16 -39.57
C ALA A 56 -24.45 12.76 -39.76
N SER A 57 -25.12 12.46 -38.66
CA SER A 57 -26.57 12.45 -38.53
C SER A 57 -26.91 13.26 -37.29
N ASP A 58 -27.96 14.08 -37.40
CA ASP A 58 -28.28 15.25 -36.57
C ASP A 58 -28.62 14.98 -35.08
N ASP A 59 -28.22 13.86 -34.49
CA ASP A 59 -28.39 13.54 -33.06
C ASP A 59 -27.06 13.63 -32.28
N ALA A 60 -26.33 14.73 -32.47
CA ALA A 60 -25.13 15.08 -31.71
C ALA A 60 -25.43 15.59 -30.28
N GLN A 61 -26.59 15.25 -29.72
CA GLN A 61 -26.96 15.54 -28.34
C GLN A 61 -26.67 14.33 -27.44
N GLN A 62 -25.59 14.45 -26.67
CA GLN A 62 -25.29 13.69 -25.44
C GLN A 62 -25.20 12.16 -25.58
N ARG A 63 -24.05 11.66 -26.04
CA ARG A 63 -23.57 10.35 -25.56
C ARG A 63 -22.79 10.61 -24.26
N GLU A 64 -23.39 10.28 -23.13
CA GLU A 64 -22.78 10.35 -21.80
C GLU A 64 -21.60 9.37 -21.69
N ALA A 65 -20.60 9.74 -20.89
CA ALA A 65 -19.44 8.87 -20.63
C ALA A 65 -19.89 7.55 -20.00
N ARG A 66 -19.35 6.43 -20.49
CA ARG A 66 -19.66 5.10 -19.96
C ARG A 66 -18.75 4.79 -18.79
N TRP A 67 -19.32 4.25 -17.73
CA TRP A 67 -18.61 3.89 -16.52
C TRP A 67 -18.67 2.38 -16.29
N PHE A 68 -17.52 1.79 -16.01
CA PHE A 68 -17.39 0.38 -15.67
C PHE A 68 -16.79 0.24 -14.28
N SER A 69 -17.11 -0.86 -13.59
CA SER A 69 -16.44 -1.21 -12.35
C SER A 69 -16.15 -2.70 -12.25
N ILE A 70 -15.00 -3.01 -11.66
CA ILE A 70 -14.55 -4.37 -11.39
C ILE A 70 -13.81 -4.39 -10.05
N VAL A 71 -13.86 -5.50 -9.33
CA VAL A 71 -12.98 -5.70 -8.17
C VAL A 71 -11.53 -5.51 -8.58
N ASN A 72 -10.78 -4.69 -7.85
CA ASN A 72 -9.37 -4.40 -8.12
C ASN A 72 -8.45 -5.52 -7.58
N GLU A 73 -8.89 -6.77 -7.68
CA GLU A 73 -8.12 -7.96 -7.32
C GLU A 73 -8.43 -9.04 -8.36
N CYS A 74 -7.40 -9.54 -9.03
CA CYS A 74 -7.61 -10.56 -10.05
C CYS A 74 -8.02 -11.89 -9.38
N PRO A 75 -9.10 -12.56 -9.86
CA PRO A 75 -9.59 -13.80 -9.23
C PRO A 75 -8.58 -14.96 -9.16
N HIS A 76 -7.54 -14.95 -9.98
CA HIS A 76 -6.57 -16.05 -10.02
C HIS A 76 -5.47 -15.95 -8.94
N LEU A 77 -5.07 -14.74 -8.52
CA LEU A 77 -3.97 -14.53 -7.55
C LEU A 77 -4.20 -13.40 -6.54
N GLY A 78 -5.32 -12.68 -6.62
CA GLY A 78 -5.65 -11.57 -5.71
C GLY A 78 -4.73 -10.36 -5.87
N LEU A 79 -4.11 -10.19 -7.05
CA LEU A 79 -3.22 -9.06 -7.33
C LEU A 79 -4.00 -7.89 -7.99
N PRO A 80 -3.57 -6.63 -7.84
CA PRO A 80 -4.32 -5.47 -8.32
C PRO A 80 -4.52 -5.41 -9.84
N LEU A 81 -5.75 -5.20 -10.30
CA LEU A 81 -6.06 -5.04 -11.73
C LEU A 81 -5.79 -3.62 -12.25
N GLU A 82 -5.62 -2.64 -11.37
CA GLU A 82 -5.49 -1.21 -11.69
C GLU A 82 -4.41 -0.88 -12.74
N GLY A 83 -3.33 -1.66 -12.80
CA GLY A 83 -2.25 -1.47 -13.78
C GLY A 83 -2.49 -2.16 -15.12
N GLY A 84 -3.60 -2.86 -15.29
CA GLY A 84 -3.93 -3.62 -16.49
C GLY A 84 -4.25 -2.75 -17.69
N ASP A 85 -3.86 -3.23 -18.87
CA ASP A 85 -4.26 -2.64 -20.13
C ASP A 85 -5.74 -2.90 -20.38
N ILE A 86 -6.46 -1.88 -20.85
CA ILE A 86 -7.87 -2.00 -21.21
C ILE A 86 -7.95 -1.98 -22.73
N GLU A 87 -8.56 -3.02 -23.30
CA GLU A 87 -8.76 -3.16 -24.73
C GLU A 87 -10.26 -3.20 -25.04
N ASP A 88 -10.67 -2.42 -26.04
CA ASP A 88 -12.01 -2.47 -26.61
C ASP A 88 -12.02 -3.47 -27.76
N LEU A 89 -12.56 -4.67 -27.53
CA LEU A 89 -12.68 -5.68 -28.58
C LEU A 89 -13.94 -5.44 -29.43
N TYR A 90 -13.74 -5.17 -30.71
CA TYR A 90 -14.81 -5.09 -31.71
C TYR A 90 -14.96 -6.46 -32.38
N SER A 91 -16.17 -6.99 -32.47
CA SER A 91 -16.42 -8.19 -33.26
C SER A 91 -16.36 -7.85 -34.75
N ASP A 92 -15.58 -8.60 -35.53
CA ASP A 92 -15.51 -8.48 -37.00
C ASP A 92 -16.79 -8.96 -37.72
N GLU A 93 -17.76 -9.51 -36.98
CA GLU A 93 -19.04 -9.99 -37.52
C GLU A 93 -19.95 -8.80 -37.89
N LYS A 94 -19.78 -8.29 -39.11
CA LYS A 94 -20.78 -7.43 -39.75
C LYS A 94 -22.00 -8.28 -40.10
N GLU A 95 -23.00 -8.36 -39.22
CA GLU A 95 -24.35 -8.70 -39.66
C GLU A 95 -24.86 -7.54 -40.54
N GLU A 96 -25.21 -7.83 -41.80
CA GLU A 96 -25.54 -6.85 -42.86
C GLU A 96 -26.74 -5.92 -42.56
N ASN A 97 -27.34 -5.93 -41.36
CA ASN A 97 -28.40 -4.99 -40.95
C ASN A 97 -28.50 -4.73 -39.43
N ALA A 98 -27.44 -4.98 -38.64
CA ALA A 98 -27.44 -4.68 -37.21
C ALA A 98 -26.52 -3.49 -36.88
N SER A 99 -26.92 -2.64 -35.93
CA SER A 99 -26.00 -1.67 -35.32
C SER A 99 -24.76 -2.41 -34.80
N PRO A 100 -23.54 -1.87 -34.95
CA PRO A 100 -22.34 -2.56 -34.47
C PRO A 100 -22.53 -2.89 -32.98
N PRO A 101 -22.25 -4.14 -32.56
CA PRO A 101 -22.36 -4.49 -31.15
C PRO A 101 -21.41 -3.59 -30.33
N ASP A 102 -21.85 -3.23 -29.13
CA ASP A 102 -21.00 -2.50 -28.19
C ASP A 102 -19.68 -3.26 -28.01
N PRO A 103 -18.51 -2.60 -28.13
CA PRO A 103 -17.23 -3.26 -27.95
C PRO A 103 -17.19 -3.91 -26.56
N ALA A 104 -16.69 -5.13 -26.49
CA ALA A 104 -16.42 -5.78 -25.23
C ALA A 104 -15.12 -5.17 -24.66
N SER A 105 -15.27 -4.20 -23.77
CA SER A 105 -14.14 -3.65 -23.02
C SER A 105 -13.64 -4.71 -22.04
N ILE A 106 -12.43 -5.19 -22.27
CA ILE A 106 -11.74 -6.14 -21.40
C ILE A 106 -10.59 -5.43 -20.70
N ILE A 107 -10.31 -5.81 -19.46
CA ILE A 107 -9.06 -5.50 -18.80
C ILE A 107 -8.17 -6.73 -18.84
N MET A 108 -6.93 -6.55 -19.26
CA MET A 108 -5.90 -7.56 -19.23
C MET A 108 -5.17 -7.50 -17.92
N CYS A 109 -4.90 -8.66 -17.32
CA CYS A 109 -4.10 -8.74 -16.11
C CYS A 109 -2.73 -8.17 -16.44
N PRO A 110 -2.25 -7.16 -15.70
CA PRO A 110 -0.89 -6.67 -15.91
C PRO A 110 0.18 -7.72 -15.58
N PHE A 111 -0.24 -8.87 -15.03
CA PHE A 111 0.66 -9.84 -14.42
C PHE A 111 0.69 -11.19 -15.15
N HIS A 112 -0.42 -11.61 -15.75
CA HIS A 112 -0.56 -12.99 -16.25
C HIS A 112 -1.39 -13.11 -17.53
N ASN A 113 -1.70 -11.99 -18.19
CA ASN A 113 -2.41 -11.94 -19.47
C ASN A 113 -3.76 -12.69 -19.50
N TYR A 114 -4.44 -12.77 -18.35
CA TYR A 114 -5.85 -13.15 -18.29
C TYR A 114 -6.71 -11.94 -18.63
N ASP A 115 -7.77 -12.15 -19.40
CA ASP A 115 -8.77 -11.14 -19.73
C ASP A 115 -9.93 -11.17 -18.75
N TRP A 116 -10.48 -10.00 -18.43
CA TRP A 116 -11.78 -9.87 -17.77
C TRP A 116 -12.62 -8.83 -18.47
N ASN A 117 -13.81 -9.24 -18.86
CA ASN A 117 -14.84 -8.35 -19.38
C ASN A 117 -15.29 -7.37 -18.29
N LEU A 118 -15.16 -6.07 -18.54
CA LEU A 118 -15.50 -5.03 -17.59
C LEU A 118 -17.02 -4.89 -17.35
N LYS A 119 -17.86 -5.45 -18.23
CA LYS A 119 -19.32 -5.42 -18.09
C LYS A 119 -19.83 -6.47 -17.10
N ASP A 120 -19.32 -7.70 -17.19
CA ASP A 120 -19.86 -8.85 -16.44
C ASP A 120 -18.82 -9.66 -15.65
N GLY A 121 -17.55 -9.26 -15.72
CA GLY A 121 -16.43 -9.87 -15.03
C GLY A 121 -15.98 -11.22 -15.58
N SER A 122 -16.56 -11.68 -16.69
CA SER A 122 -16.21 -12.97 -17.29
C SER A 122 -14.81 -12.96 -17.92
N SER A 123 -14.12 -14.09 -17.84
CA SER A 123 -12.83 -14.31 -18.49
C SER A 123 -12.95 -15.44 -19.52
N SER A 124 -12.17 -15.38 -20.60
CA SER A 124 -12.03 -16.46 -21.58
C SER A 124 -11.62 -17.81 -20.95
N THR A 125 -11.01 -17.76 -19.77
CA THR A 125 -10.57 -18.93 -19.00
C THR A 125 -11.65 -19.56 -18.12
N GLY A 126 -12.87 -19.02 -18.13
CA GLY A 126 -14.00 -19.48 -17.33
C GLY A 126 -14.04 -18.96 -15.89
N MET A 127 -13.07 -18.14 -15.50
CA MET A 127 -13.08 -17.41 -14.21
C MET A 127 -14.03 -16.20 -14.27
N LYS A 128 -14.45 -15.73 -13.10
CA LYS A 128 -15.34 -14.57 -12.98
C LYS A 128 -14.87 -13.62 -11.88
N ALA A 129 -14.66 -12.35 -12.24
CA ALA A 129 -14.46 -11.25 -11.31
C ALA A 129 -15.80 -10.61 -10.92
N CYS A 130 -15.86 -9.97 -9.75
CA CYS A 130 -17.03 -9.21 -9.36
C CYS A 130 -17.04 -7.86 -10.10
N THR A 131 -18.16 -7.54 -10.74
CA THR A 131 -18.46 -6.20 -11.25
C THR A 131 -19.60 -5.62 -10.43
N PHE A 132 -19.65 -4.28 -10.33
CA PHE A 132 -20.67 -3.58 -9.57
C PHE A 132 -21.35 -2.56 -10.47
N ARG A 133 -22.64 -2.31 -10.25
CA ARG A 133 -23.33 -1.29 -11.04
C ARG A 133 -22.88 0.11 -10.65
N LEU A 134 -22.71 0.95 -11.66
CA LEU A 134 -22.45 2.38 -11.53
C LEU A 134 -23.60 3.17 -12.12
N GLU A 135 -24.02 4.24 -11.44
CA GLU A 135 -25.07 5.14 -11.91
C GLU A 135 -24.64 6.59 -11.69
N VAL A 136 -24.71 7.40 -12.76
CA VAL A 136 -24.61 8.86 -12.65
C VAL A 136 -26.01 9.39 -12.38
N ARG A 137 -26.16 10.25 -11.36
CA ARG A 137 -27.45 10.87 -11.01
C ARG A 137 -27.46 12.36 -11.41
N ASP A 138 -28.65 12.97 -11.33
CA ASP A 138 -28.93 14.34 -11.80
C ASP A 138 -28.00 15.43 -11.24
N ASP A 139 -27.26 15.14 -10.18
CA ASP A 139 -26.28 16.01 -9.51
C ASP A 139 -24.83 15.84 -10.02
N ASP A 140 -24.62 15.14 -11.15
CA ASP A 140 -23.29 14.80 -11.69
C ASP A 140 -22.43 13.92 -10.76
N GLN A 141 -23.08 13.29 -9.77
CA GLN A 141 -22.46 12.41 -8.80
C GLN A 141 -22.46 10.97 -9.33
N LEU A 142 -21.31 10.30 -9.26
CA LEU A 142 -21.19 8.88 -9.55
C LEU A 142 -21.51 8.05 -8.29
N TRP A 143 -22.42 7.10 -8.43
CA TRP A 143 -22.86 6.18 -7.38
C TRP A 143 -22.50 4.74 -7.72
N LEU A 144 -22.15 3.97 -6.70
CA LEU A 144 -21.77 2.57 -6.78
C LEU A 144 -22.75 1.68 -6.02
N GLU A 145 -23.11 0.55 -6.62
CA GLU A 145 -23.84 -0.50 -5.94
C GLU A 145 -22.96 -1.12 -4.84
N PRO A 146 -23.42 -1.18 -3.58
CA PRO A 146 -22.60 -1.64 -2.47
C PRO A 146 -22.13 -3.09 -2.70
N PRO A 147 -20.85 -3.40 -2.43
CA PRO A 147 -20.40 -4.79 -2.38
C PRO A 147 -21.05 -5.53 -1.20
N GLY A 148 -21.30 -6.82 -1.35
CA GLY A 148 -21.81 -7.66 -0.26
C GLY A 148 -23.33 -7.82 -0.20
N ASP A 149 -23.84 -8.28 0.95
CA ASP A 149 -25.25 -8.61 1.14
C ASP A 149 -26.08 -7.36 1.51
N PRO A 150 -27.39 -7.34 1.18
CA PRO A 150 -28.28 -6.27 1.62
C PRO A 150 -28.23 -6.04 3.14
N GLY A 151 -27.81 -4.83 3.54
CA GLY A 151 -27.66 -4.43 4.95
C GLY A 151 -26.21 -4.25 5.42
N ASP A 152 -25.21 -4.49 4.58
CA ASP A 152 -23.85 -3.96 4.82
C ASP A 152 -23.80 -2.43 4.59
N ASP A 153 -22.96 -1.75 5.37
CA ASP A 153 -22.86 -0.29 5.44
C ASP A 153 -21.54 0.22 4.85
N TYR A 154 -21.22 -0.24 3.64
CA TYR A 154 -19.99 0.14 2.96
C TYR A 154 -19.92 1.65 2.70
N ARG A 155 -18.73 2.24 2.92
CA ARG A 155 -18.46 3.65 2.57
C ARG A 155 -17.09 3.85 1.90
N VAL A 156 -17.09 4.86 1.04
CA VAL A 156 -16.03 5.84 0.78
C VAL A 156 -14.84 5.96 1.76
N ILE A 157 -13.70 5.25 1.65
CA ILE A 157 -12.49 5.58 2.45
C ILE A 157 -11.41 6.35 1.68
N GLY A 158 -11.39 6.20 0.36
CA GLY A 158 -10.51 6.96 -0.52
C GLY A 158 -10.78 6.68 -1.99
N VAL A 159 -10.55 7.69 -2.82
CA VAL A 159 -10.54 7.57 -4.28
C VAL A 159 -9.17 8.03 -4.76
N ARG A 160 -8.48 7.19 -5.52
CA ARG A 160 -7.14 7.49 -6.03
C ARG A 160 -7.11 7.32 -7.54
N ALA A 161 -6.66 8.35 -8.25
CA ALA A 161 -6.38 8.24 -9.68
C ALA A 161 -5.27 7.22 -9.94
N VAL A 162 -5.45 6.36 -10.93
CA VAL A 162 -4.41 5.48 -11.42
C VAL A 162 -3.54 6.30 -12.38
N SER A 163 -2.24 6.38 -12.07
CA SER A 163 -1.28 7.10 -12.92
C SER A 163 -1.03 6.30 -14.19
N GLU A 164 -1.49 6.81 -15.33
CA GLU A 164 -1.31 6.19 -16.66
C GLU A 164 0.16 6.12 -17.08
N ARG A 165 1.07 6.85 -16.41
CA ARG A 165 2.52 6.77 -16.63
C ARG A 165 3.17 5.46 -16.19
N PHE A 166 2.45 4.60 -15.47
CA PHE A 166 2.94 3.30 -15.00
C PHE A 166 2.25 2.12 -15.69
N ALA A 167 1.27 2.36 -16.56
CA ALA A 167 0.50 1.30 -17.23
C ALA A 167 1.06 0.90 -18.61
N ALA A 168 1.99 1.66 -19.19
CA ALA A 168 2.66 1.24 -20.42
C ALA A 168 4.18 1.35 -20.27
N PRO A 169 4.97 0.27 -20.46
CA PRO A 169 6.35 0.43 -20.88
C PRO A 169 6.31 0.95 -22.32
N SER A 170 6.30 2.27 -22.51
CA SER A 170 6.57 2.81 -23.84
C SER A 170 7.98 2.38 -24.25
N GLU A 171 8.15 1.83 -25.46
CA GLU A 171 9.46 1.42 -26.00
C GLU A 171 10.48 2.57 -25.97
N GLU A 172 10.04 3.83 -25.93
CA GLU A 172 10.91 4.99 -25.77
C GLU A 172 11.49 5.16 -24.36
N THR A 173 10.88 4.57 -23.32
CA THR A 173 11.45 4.53 -21.95
C THR A 173 12.56 3.47 -21.83
N LEU A 174 12.72 2.59 -22.83
CA LEU A 174 13.89 1.70 -22.96
C LEU A 174 15.14 2.42 -23.49
N LEU A 175 15.03 3.71 -23.81
CA LEU A 175 16.11 4.53 -24.37
C LEU A 175 16.51 5.70 -23.47
N ALA A 176 16.81 5.44 -22.19
CA ALA A 176 17.69 6.29 -21.38
C ALA A 176 18.22 5.58 -20.12
N PRO A 177 19.49 5.84 -19.74
CA PRO A 177 20.67 5.29 -20.40
C PRO A 177 20.72 3.76 -20.23
N ALA A 178 21.45 3.09 -21.11
CA ALA A 178 21.60 1.64 -21.07
C ALA A 178 21.94 1.16 -19.65
N LEU A 179 21.25 0.11 -19.21
CA LEU A 179 21.56 -0.66 -18.00
C LEU A 179 23.03 -1.11 -17.93
N SER A 180 23.82 -0.91 -18.99
CA SER A 180 25.28 -1.03 -19.03
C SER A 180 26.03 0.04 -18.23
N ASP A 181 25.45 1.23 -18.00
CA ASP A 181 26.08 2.30 -17.20
C ASP A 181 25.79 2.18 -15.69
N LEU A 182 24.80 1.37 -15.32
CA LEU A 182 24.69 0.81 -13.96
C LEU A 182 25.59 -0.40 -13.87
N SER A 183 26.90 -0.15 -13.90
CA SER A 183 27.91 -1.18 -13.71
C SER A 183 27.67 -1.92 -12.38
N LEU A 184 27.07 -3.10 -12.48
CA LEU A 184 27.12 -4.17 -11.50
C LEU A 184 28.55 -4.68 -11.30
N SER A 185 29.56 -4.15 -12.00
CA SER A 185 30.94 -4.66 -11.99
C SER A 185 31.75 -4.34 -10.73
N SER A 186 31.13 -3.81 -9.68
CA SER A 186 31.78 -3.69 -8.35
C SER A 186 31.17 -4.58 -7.28
N SER A 187 30.13 -5.36 -7.60
CA SER A 187 29.61 -6.39 -6.71
C SER A 187 30.15 -7.76 -7.13
N PRO A 188 30.68 -8.58 -6.21
CA PRO A 188 31.01 -9.96 -6.53
C PRO A 188 29.76 -10.63 -7.09
N PRO A 189 29.89 -11.49 -8.11
CA PRO A 189 28.75 -12.19 -8.69
C PRO A 189 28.04 -12.94 -7.55
N LEU A 190 26.75 -12.66 -7.37
CA LEU A 190 25.89 -13.59 -6.64
C LEU A 190 25.84 -14.85 -7.50
N ASP A 191 26.28 -15.98 -6.93
CA ASP A 191 26.17 -17.29 -7.56
C ASP A 191 24.70 -17.54 -7.94
N ALA A 192 24.37 -17.32 -9.21
CA ALA A 192 23.01 -17.32 -9.79
C ALA A 192 22.06 -16.21 -9.28
N ASP A 193 21.27 -15.65 -10.20
CA ASP A 193 20.20 -14.68 -9.89
C ASP A 193 19.16 -15.34 -8.95
N PRO A 194 18.78 -14.69 -7.82
CA PRO A 194 17.85 -15.31 -6.87
C PRO A 194 16.51 -15.68 -7.52
N GLN A 195 16.08 -16.93 -7.39
CA GLN A 195 14.89 -17.47 -8.07
C GLN A 195 13.62 -17.45 -7.20
N THR A 196 13.72 -17.01 -5.95
CA THR A 196 12.62 -16.94 -4.99
C THR A 196 12.43 -15.52 -4.49
N ILE A 197 11.22 -15.20 -4.04
CA ILE A 197 10.90 -13.88 -3.48
C ILE A 197 11.70 -13.64 -2.20
N VAL A 198 11.81 -14.64 -1.31
CA VAL A 198 12.62 -14.55 -0.08
C VAL A 198 14.09 -14.26 -0.39
N ALA A 199 14.67 -14.92 -1.41
CA ALA A 199 16.05 -14.68 -1.78
C ALA A 199 16.26 -13.29 -2.43
N GLN A 200 15.29 -12.79 -3.19
CA GLN A 200 15.29 -11.40 -3.70
C GLN A 200 15.15 -10.37 -2.57
N CYS A 201 14.25 -10.57 -1.61
CA CYS A 201 14.11 -9.73 -0.42
C CYS A 201 15.44 -9.68 0.36
N ARG A 202 16.13 -10.81 0.50
CA ARG A 202 17.47 -10.85 1.10
C ARG A 202 18.49 -10.03 0.31
N ALA A 203 18.45 -10.07 -1.03
CA ALA A 203 19.33 -9.25 -1.85
C ALA A 203 19.10 -7.74 -1.59
N VAL A 204 17.83 -7.32 -1.43
CA VAL A 204 17.47 -5.95 -1.01
C VAL A 204 18.08 -5.61 0.36
N LEU A 205 17.92 -6.48 1.36
CA LEU A 205 18.47 -6.27 2.71
C LEU A 205 19.99 -6.09 2.69
N LEU A 206 20.69 -6.82 1.80
CA LEU A 206 22.15 -6.78 1.67
C LEU A 206 22.66 -5.77 0.63
N ALA A 207 21.79 -4.92 0.09
CA ALA A 207 22.17 -3.92 -0.89
C ALA A 207 23.23 -2.97 -0.32
N ARG A 208 24.32 -2.79 -1.07
CA ARG A 208 25.51 -2.04 -0.64
C ARG A 208 25.30 -0.53 -0.51
N THR A 209 24.34 0.02 -1.24
CA THR A 209 24.03 1.46 -1.25
C THR A 209 22.52 1.66 -1.23
N PRO A 210 22.03 2.82 -0.75
CA PRO A 210 20.59 3.13 -0.81
C PRO A 210 20.02 3.11 -2.23
N ILE A 211 20.76 3.63 -3.21
CA ILE A 211 20.34 3.62 -4.63
C ILE A 211 20.24 2.18 -5.15
N HIS A 212 21.22 1.32 -4.84
CA HIS A 212 21.16 -0.09 -5.22
C HIS A 212 19.98 -0.80 -4.54
N LYS A 213 19.65 -0.44 -3.30
CA LYS A 213 18.48 -0.97 -2.59
C LYS A 213 17.18 -0.64 -3.32
N VAL A 214 16.99 0.63 -3.68
CA VAL A 214 15.84 1.10 -4.46
C VAL A 214 15.74 0.34 -5.79
N ALA A 215 16.85 0.16 -6.50
CA ALA A 215 16.87 -0.57 -7.76
C ALA A 215 16.46 -2.06 -7.58
N LEU A 216 16.96 -2.72 -6.54
CA LEU A 216 16.61 -4.11 -6.24
C LEU A 216 15.14 -4.28 -5.84
N VAL A 217 14.57 -3.33 -5.07
CA VAL A 217 13.14 -3.34 -4.75
C VAL A 217 12.30 -3.23 -6.01
N ARG A 218 12.56 -2.23 -6.86
CA ARG A 218 11.82 -2.04 -8.12
C ARG A 218 11.91 -3.28 -9.00
N ARG A 219 13.08 -3.90 -9.07
CA ARG A 219 13.28 -5.17 -9.78
C ARG A 219 12.46 -6.31 -9.17
N LEU A 220 12.55 -6.52 -7.86
CA LEU A 220 11.79 -7.56 -7.14
C LEU A 220 10.29 -7.40 -7.39
N VAL A 221 9.76 -6.20 -7.22
CA VAL A 221 8.34 -5.93 -7.42
C VAL A 221 7.93 -6.12 -8.87
N SER A 222 8.75 -5.67 -9.83
CA SER A 222 8.53 -5.94 -11.26
C SER A 222 8.49 -7.44 -11.56
N LEU A 223 9.44 -8.23 -11.05
CA LEU A 223 9.50 -9.68 -11.26
C LEU A 223 8.36 -10.45 -10.57
N PHE A 224 7.92 -9.98 -9.41
CA PHE A 224 6.76 -10.51 -8.69
C PHE A 224 5.47 -10.23 -9.47
N ARG A 225 5.30 -8.97 -9.91
CA ARG A 225 4.15 -8.55 -10.71
C ARG A 225 4.10 -9.27 -12.05
N SER A 226 5.21 -9.42 -12.77
CA SER A 226 5.22 -10.10 -14.07
C SER A 226 5.00 -11.63 -13.99
N GLY A 227 4.79 -12.19 -12.79
CA GLY A 227 4.68 -13.63 -12.61
C GLY A 227 5.98 -14.40 -12.86
N THR A 228 7.12 -13.71 -13.06
CA THR A 228 8.42 -14.36 -13.25
C THR A 228 8.87 -15.06 -11.95
N LEU A 229 8.63 -14.42 -10.81
CA LEU A 229 8.84 -15.03 -9.49
C LEU A 229 7.58 -15.77 -9.04
N THR A 230 7.51 -17.06 -9.36
CA THR A 230 6.40 -17.94 -8.96
C THR A 230 6.60 -18.62 -7.61
N ARG A 231 7.81 -18.55 -7.05
CA ARG A 231 8.19 -19.27 -5.83
C ARG A 231 8.43 -18.29 -4.69
N LEU A 232 7.72 -18.48 -3.58
CA LEU A 232 7.92 -17.67 -2.37
C LEU A 232 9.30 -17.93 -1.76
N ALA A 233 9.61 -19.21 -1.49
CA ALA A 233 10.87 -19.64 -0.88
C ALA A 233 11.25 -21.06 -1.34
N ASP A 234 12.52 -21.40 -1.16
CA ASP A 234 13.10 -22.72 -1.33
C ASP A 234 14.12 -22.98 -0.22
N SER A 235 13.75 -23.77 0.79
CA SER A 235 14.62 -24.04 1.94
C SER A 235 15.93 -24.74 1.59
N LYS A 236 16.08 -25.31 0.38
CA LYS A 236 17.31 -25.98 -0.05
C LYS A 236 18.29 -25.02 -0.71
N THR A 237 17.79 -23.98 -1.36
CA THR A 237 18.63 -23.06 -2.16
C THR A 237 18.67 -21.65 -1.60
N ASP A 238 17.68 -21.25 -0.80
CA ASP A 238 17.62 -19.92 -0.23
C ASP A 238 18.68 -19.79 0.89
N PRO A 239 19.57 -18.80 0.78
CA PRO A 239 20.56 -18.56 1.82
C PRO A 239 19.89 -18.04 3.11
N PRO A 240 20.55 -18.20 4.27
CA PRO A 240 19.99 -17.79 5.54
C PRO A 240 19.67 -16.29 5.55
N HIS A 241 18.54 -15.97 6.19
CA HIS A 241 18.11 -14.60 6.41
C HIS A 241 19.16 -13.83 7.22
N PRO A 242 19.57 -12.62 6.81
CA PRO A 242 20.54 -11.84 7.57
C PRO A 242 19.96 -11.38 8.91
N GLU A 243 20.81 -11.22 9.92
CA GLU A 243 20.39 -10.68 11.21
C GLU A 243 19.98 -9.20 11.08
N GLU A 244 20.79 -8.42 10.35
CA GLU A 244 20.55 -7.01 10.08
C GLU A 244 20.75 -6.67 8.58
N PRO A 245 20.09 -5.63 8.05
CA PRO A 245 20.31 -5.18 6.69
C PRO A 245 21.67 -4.50 6.62
N TYR A 246 22.31 -4.60 5.46
CA TYR A 246 23.58 -3.95 5.25
C TYR A 246 23.43 -2.43 5.35
N ARG A 247 24.40 -1.81 6.04
CA ARG A 247 24.65 -0.36 6.02
C ARG A 247 26.15 -0.18 5.79
N ALA A 248 26.50 0.75 4.89
CA ALA A 248 27.90 1.00 4.58
C ALA A 248 28.66 1.48 5.84
N PRO A 249 29.90 1.01 6.10
CA PRO A 249 30.70 1.45 7.25
C PRO A 249 30.94 2.96 7.34
N SER A 250 30.82 3.67 6.20
CA SER A 250 30.89 5.13 6.14
C SER A 250 29.66 5.84 6.74
N THR A 251 28.56 5.12 6.97
CA THR A 251 27.32 5.68 7.53
C THR A 251 27.47 5.83 9.05
N LYS A 252 27.40 7.08 9.54
CA LYS A 252 27.48 7.35 10.98
C LYS A 252 26.17 7.02 11.69
N THR A 253 26.08 5.84 12.29
CA THR A 253 24.94 5.44 13.12
C THR A 253 25.13 5.88 14.58
N VAL A 254 24.09 6.43 15.19
CA VAL A 254 24.04 6.80 16.61
C VAL A 254 22.79 6.19 17.27
N SER A 255 22.81 6.04 18.59
CA SER A 255 21.64 5.54 19.33
C SER A 255 20.46 6.52 19.25
N SER A 256 19.24 5.99 19.42
CA SER A 256 18.03 6.81 19.48
C SER A 256 18.15 7.91 20.54
N GLY A 257 17.77 9.13 20.18
CA GLY A 257 17.89 10.32 21.04
C GLY A 257 19.26 11.02 21.05
N GLN A 258 20.27 10.47 20.37
CA GLN A 258 21.59 11.10 20.23
C GLN A 258 21.78 11.86 18.90
N THR A 259 20.78 11.85 18.02
CA THR A 259 20.78 12.70 16.83
C THR A 259 20.56 14.17 17.20
N ARG A 260 21.06 15.08 16.35
CA ARG A 260 20.84 16.51 16.56
C ARG A 260 19.34 16.81 16.53
N PRO A 261 18.83 17.74 17.37
CA PRO A 261 17.43 18.13 17.34
C PRO A 261 17.00 18.57 15.93
N LEU A 262 15.93 17.94 15.43
CA LEU A 262 15.36 18.21 14.11
C LEU A 262 15.05 19.72 13.94
N GLY A 263 14.57 20.35 15.01
CA GLY A 263 14.08 21.73 15.00
C GLY A 263 12.64 21.80 14.47
N LYS A 264 12.13 23.02 14.27
CA LYS A 264 10.73 23.24 13.82
C LYS A 264 10.56 23.38 12.30
N GLY A 265 11.57 23.04 11.50
CA GLY A 265 11.50 23.14 10.03
C GLY A 265 11.44 24.56 9.43
N GLY A 266 11.58 25.60 10.25
CA GLY A 266 11.47 27.00 9.80
C GLY A 266 12.66 27.49 8.98
N SER A 267 13.88 27.02 9.28
CA SER A 267 15.09 27.37 8.50
C SER A 267 15.49 26.25 7.54
N VAL A 268 16.21 26.60 6.47
CA VAL A 268 16.76 25.63 5.49
C VAL A 268 17.53 24.51 6.21
N GLN A 269 18.39 24.86 7.17
CA GLN A 269 19.18 23.87 7.92
C GLN A 269 18.30 22.91 8.74
N THR A 270 17.20 23.39 9.34
CA THR A 270 16.25 22.52 10.04
C THR A 270 15.45 21.64 9.09
N ARG A 271 15.14 22.13 7.87
CA ARG A 271 14.47 21.32 6.83
C ARG A 271 15.39 20.22 6.30
N ILE A 272 16.68 20.52 6.07
CA ILE A 272 17.68 19.51 5.69
C ILE A 272 17.73 18.39 6.74
N ARG A 273 17.80 18.73 8.04
CA ARG A 273 17.80 17.72 9.11
C ARG A 273 16.52 16.89 9.14
N MET A 274 15.37 17.54 8.94
CA MET A 274 14.06 16.88 8.89
C MET A 274 13.99 15.89 7.73
N LEU A 275 14.32 16.34 6.52
CA LEU A 275 14.27 15.50 5.31
C LEU A 275 15.25 14.36 5.37
N HIS A 276 16.45 14.57 5.94
CA HIS A 276 17.45 13.51 6.11
C HIS A 276 16.94 12.44 7.09
N ALA A 277 16.29 12.86 8.18
CA ALA A 277 15.69 11.93 9.12
C ALA A 277 14.52 11.15 8.51
N LEU A 278 13.66 11.79 7.72
CA LEU A 278 12.60 11.11 6.97
C LEU A 278 13.18 10.13 5.96
N ALA A 279 14.19 10.52 5.17
CA ALA A 279 14.85 9.60 4.25
C ALA A 279 15.48 8.40 4.97
N ASN A 280 16.01 8.58 6.19
CA ASN A 280 16.48 7.46 6.99
C ASN A 280 15.33 6.54 7.43
N ILE A 281 14.17 7.10 7.77
CA ILE A 281 12.96 6.33 8.09
C ILE A 281 12.54 5.52 6.87
N GLU A 282 12.42 6.11 5.68
CA GLU A 282 11.96 5.38 4.48
C GLU A 282 12.95 4.28 4.08
N LEU A 283 14.26 4.53 4.23
CA LEU A 283 15.26 3.49 3.95
C LEU A 283 15.13 2.30 4.91
N TRP A 284 14.78 2.55 6.17
CA TRP A 284 14.44 1.48 7.11
C TRP A 284 13.09 0.86 6.78
N ALA A 285 12.11 1.62 6.32
CA ALA A 285 10.79 1.13 5.95
C ALA A 285 10.86 0.14 4.76
N ILE A 286 11.70 0.41 3.76
CA ILE A 286 12.04 -0.56 2.69
C ILE A 286 12.52 -1.88 3.30
N ASP A 287 13.49 -1.82 4.22
CA ASP A 287 14.06 -3.01 4.86
C ASP A 287 13.03 -3.76 5.69
N LEU A 288 12.22 -3.04 6.45
CA LEU A 288 11.16 -3.61 7.26
C LEU A 288 10.14 -4.32 6.38
N ALA A 289 9.68 -3.69 5.30
CA ALA A 289 8.69 -4.26 4.40
C ALA A 289 9.18 -5.58 3.79
N VAL A 290 10.42 -5.64 3.28
CA VAL A 290 10.97 -6.90 2.76
C VAL A 290 11.35 -7.91 3.85
N ASP A 291 11.67 -7.48 5.08
CA ASP A 291 11.90 -8.37 6.24
C ASP A 291 10.61 -9.06 6.71
N HIS A 292 9.44 -8.37 6.65
CA HIS A 292 8.15 -9.02 6.92
C HIS A 292 7.94 -10.23 6.00
N VAL A 293 8.25 -10.07 4.71
CA VAL A 293 8.15 -11.17 3.75
C VAL A 293 9.24 -12.21 4.02
N ALA A 294 10.52 -11.81 4.02
CA ALA A 294 11.64 -12.73 4.04
C ALA A 294 11.79 -13.53 5.34
N ARG A 295 11.43 -12.94 6.48
CA ARG A 295 11.58 -13.58 7.79
C ARG A 295 10.35 -14.37 8.21
N LEU A 296 9.16 -13.91 7.84
CA LEU A 296 7.89 -14.46 8.34
C LEU A 296 7.12 -15.23 7.26
N TYR A 297 7.71 -15.49 6.08
CA TYR A 297 7.05 -16.23 4.99
C TYR A 297 6.52 -17.62 5.40
N ASP A 298 7.16 -18.27 6.38
CA ASP A 298 6.77 -19.60 6.85
C ASP A 298 5.84 -19.56 8.07
N TRP A 299 5.38 -18.38 8.50
CA TRP A 299 4.42 -18.26 9.58
C TRP A 299 3.13 -19.03 9.26
N ARG A 300 2.64 -19.81 10.23
CA ARG A 300 1.38 -20.57 10.12
C ARG A 300 0.27 -19.88 10.89
N LEU A 301 -0.89 -19.79 10.27
CA LEU A 301 -2.13 -19.34 10.89
C LEU A 301 -2.63 -20.37 11.93
N GLY A 302 -3.53 -19.97 12.82
CA GLY A 302 -4.12 -20.87 13.83
C GLY A 302 -3.48 -20.78 15.21
N ALA A 303 -2.25 -20.28 15.34
CA ALA A 303 -1.57 -20.15 16.62
C ALA A 303 -0.76 -18.85 16.74
N LEU A 304 -0.60 -18.37 17.98
CA LEU A 304 0.13 -17.13 18.30
C LEU A 304 1.65 -17.24 18.08
N ASP A 305 2.21 -18.45 18.14
CA ASP A 305 3.63 -18.71 17.94
C ASP A 305 3.98 -19.01 16.47
N GLY A 306 2.98 -19.02 15.59
CA GLY A 306 3.15 -19.29 14.17
C GLY A 306 3.51 -20.75 13.86
N GLN A 307 3.39 -21.65 14.84
CA GLN A 307 3.67 -23.07 14.71
C GLN A 307 2.37 -23.87 14.70
N GLY A 308 2.29 -24.91 13.87
CA GLY A 308 1.12 -25.78 13.82
C GLY A 308 0.78 -26.29 12.43
N SER A 309 -0.41 -26.86 12.31
CA SER A 309 -0.94 -27.45 11.07
C SER A 309 -1.76 -26.47 10.21
N GLY A 310 -1.87 -25.21 10.64
CA GLY A 310 -2.63 -24.19 9.90
C GLY A 310 -1.99 -23.78 8.58
N LYS A 311 -2.71 -22.98 7.80
CA LYS A 311 -2.26 -22.52 6.48
C LYS A 311 -1.09 -21.52 6.61
N ARG A 312 -0.24 -21.46 5.59
CA ARG A 312 0.75 -20.38 5.48
C ARG A 312 0.06 -19.03 5.24
N LEU A 313 0.78 -17.94 5.49
CA LEU A 313 0.38 -16.62 4.98
C LEU A 313 0.12 -16.67 3.46
N GLY A 314 -0.94 -16.01 3.02
CA GLY A 314 -1.34 -15.95 1.62
C GLY A 314 -0.50 -14.99 0.78
N TRP A 315 -0.65 -15.08 -0.54
CA TRP A 315 0.01 -14.20 -1.50
C TRP A 315 -0.34 -12.72 -1.34
N THR A 316 -1.53 -12.40 -0.82
CA THR A 316 -1.95 -11.02 -0.51
C THR A 316 -1.00 -10.36 0.51
N PHE A 317 -0.53 -11.11 1.52
CA PHE A 317 0.46 -10.59 2.47
C PHE A 317 1.77 -10.20 1.77
N VAL A 318 2.25 -11.08 0.88
CA VAL A 318 3.46 -10.82 0.09
C VAL A 318 3.25 -9.60 -0.81
N ALA A 319 2.14 -9.55 -1.53
CA ALA A 319 1.82 -8.45 -2.45
C ALA A 319 1.74 -7.10 -1.74
N ASP A 320 1.08 -7.04 -0.59
CA ASP A 320 0.93 -5.81 0.19
C ASP A 320 2.27 -5.30 0.70
N PHE A 321 3.10 -6.14 1.32
CA PHE A 321 4.39 -5.70 1.83
C PHE A 321 5.42 -5.43 0.72
N LEU A 322 5.30 -6.07 -0.44
CA LEU A 322 6.07 -5.68 -1.63
C LEU A 322 5.61 -4.33 -2.20
N LYS A 323 4.31 -4.01 -2.15
CA LYS A 323 3.79 -2.68 -2.52
C LYS A 323 4.32 -1.60 -1.56
N VAL A 324 4.24 -1.85 -0.25
CA VAL A 324 4.84 -0.96 0.76
C VAL A 324 6.33 -0.75 0.47
N ALA A 325 7.10 -1.82 0.25
CA ALA A 325 8.53 -1.69 -0.08
C ALA A 325 8.80 -0.79 -1.30
N GLU A 326 7.97 -0.90 -2.35
CA GLU A 326 8.08 -0.05 -3.54
C GLU A 326 7.73 1.41 -3.26
N ASP A 327 6.67 1.67 -2.50
CA ASP A 327 6.28 3.01 -2.11
C ASP A 327 7.35 3.65 -1.23
N GLU A 328 7.94 2.93 -0.28
CA GLU A 328 9.05 3.44 0.52
C GLU A 328 10.31 3.70 -0.31
N ALA A 329 10.56 2.89 -1.34
CA ALA A 329 11.61 3.18 -2.31
C ALA A 329 11.32 4.45 -3.12
N LYS A 330 10.05 4.73 -3.43
CA LYS A 330 9.62 6.01 -4.03
C LYS A 330 9.82 7.17 -3.06
N HIS A 331 9.37 7.04 -1.81
CA HIS A 331 9.49 8.06 -0.75
C HIS A 331 10.96 8.42 -0.52
N PHE A 332 11.82 7.41 -0.34
CA PHE A 332 13.26 7.61 -0.19
C PHE A 332 13.87 8.37 -1.35
N THR A 333 13.47 8.04 -2.59
CA THR A 333 13.95 8.71 -3.80
C THR A 333 13.56 10.19 -3.80
N LEU A 334 12.28 10.50 -3.58
CA LEU A 334 11.76 11.88 -3.55
C LEU A 334 12.45 12.73 -2.46
N LEU A 335 12.62 12.16 -1.27
CA LEU A 335 13.29 12.86 -0.16
C LEU A 335 14.79 13.06 -0.44
N SER A 336 15.46 12.09 -1.05
CA SER A 336 16.87 12.17 -1.41
C SER A 336 17.12 13.24 -2.48
N GLU A 337 16.30 13.28 -3.53
CA GLU A 337 16.35 14.33 -4.55
C GLU A 337 16.11 15.71 -3.94
N ARG A 338 15.13 15.83 -3.02
CA ARG A 338 14.87 17.09 -2.32
C ARG A 338 16.04 17.52 -1.43
N LEU A 339 16.67 16.59 -0.74
CA LEU A 339 17.86 16.84 0.07
C LEU A 339 19.01 17.38 -0.77
N GLU A 340 19.26 16.75 -1.93
CA GLU A 340 20.33 17.14 -2.84
C GLU A 340 20.10 18.56 -3.39
N ALA A 341 18.84 18.89 -3.74
CA ALA A 341 18.46 20.24 -4.15
C ALA A 341 18.71 21.30 -3.05
N LEU A 342 18.69 20.90 -1.78
CA LEU A 342 19.01 21.75 -0.62
C LEU A 342 20.50 21.71 -0.23
N GLY A 343 21.35 21.03 -0.99
CA GLY A 343 22.80 20.99 -0.81
C GLY A 343 23.28 19.98 0.24
N CYS A 344 22.50 18.93 0.53
CA CYS A 344 22.87 17.85 1.46
C CYS A 344 22.59 16.49 0.82
N LYS A 345 23.42 15.49 1.10
CA LYS A 345 23.17 14.11 0.67
C LYS A 345 22.69 13.24 1.82
N TYR A 346 21.94 12.20 1.50
CA TYR A 346 21.68 11.15 2.47
C TYR A 346 23.00 10.54 2.96
N GLY A 347 23.12 10.31 4.27
CA GLY A 347 24.36 9.88 4.93
C GLY A 347 25.33 10.99 5.37
N ASP A 348 25.15 12.25 4.94
CA ASP A 348 25.99 13.38 5.41
C ASP A 348 25.74 13.71 6.88
N LEU A 349 24.53 13.44 7.38
CA LEU A 349 24.15 13.54 8.78
C LEU A 349 24.06 12.15 9.43
N SER A 350 24.20 12.11 10.75
CA SER A 350 24.09 10.87 11.52
C SER A 350 22.68 10.28 11.44
N VAL A 351 22.61 8.96 11.29
CA VAL A 351 21.35 8.18 11.28
C VAL A 351 21.16 7.41 12.58
N HIS A 352 19.94 6.96 12.84
CA HIS A 352 19.65 6.02 13.93
C HIS A 352 18.93 4.78 13.38
N ASN A 353 19.02 3.67 14.10
CA ASN A 353 18.48 2.35 13.74
C ASN A 353 17.32 1.90 14.64
N GLY A 354 16.70 2.78 15.43
CA GLY A 354 15.67 2.41 16.42
C GLY A 354 14.44 1.67 15.86
N LEU A 355 14.12 1.87 14.57
CA LEU A 355 13.08 1.10 13.87
C LEU A 355 13.49 -0.38 13.74
N TRP A 356 14.73 -0.65 13.34
CA TRP A 356 15.25 -2.01 13.24
C TRP A 356 15.45 -2.67 14.59
N GLU A 357 15.84 -1.92 15.62
CA GLU A 357 15.88 -2.44 17.00
C GLU A 357 14.50 -2.96 17.44
N SER A 358 13.42 -2.21 17.13
CA SER A 358 12.04 -2.63 17.40
C SER A 358 11.67 -3.89 16.60
N ALA A 359 12.14 -3.99 15.36
CA ALA A 359 11.94 -5.14 14.49
C ALA A 359 12.63 -6.40 15.03
N LEU A 360 13.89 -6.30 15.46
CA LEU A 360 14.62 -7.41 16.07
C LEU A 360 13.91 -7.91 17.33
N GLN A 361 13.47 -7.00 18.20
CA GLN A 361 12.75 -7.35 19.44
C GLN A 361 11.43 -8.09 19.19
N THR A 362 10.82 -7.89 18.02
CA THR A 362 9.54 -8.51 17.63
C THR A 362 9.68 -9.59 16.57
N SER A 363 10.91 -9.95 16.18
CA SER A 363 11.19 -10.89 15.08
C SER A 363 10.67 -12.32 15.30
N HIS A 364 10.35 -12.68 16.53
CA HIS A 364 9.86 -13.99 16.94
C HIS A 364 8.34 -14.16 16.78
N SER A 365 7.59 -13.08 16.52
CA SER A 365 6.13 -13.11 16.48
C SER A 365 5.60 -12.17 15.40
N LEU A 366 4.83 -12.71 14.45
CA LEU A 366 4.19 -11.88 13.42
C LEU A 366 3.17 -10.90 14.03
N PHE A 367 2.46 -11.30 15.10
CA PHE A 367 1.55 -10.40 15.82
C PHE A 367 2.30 -9.22 16.42
N SER A 368 3.37 -9.48 17.18
CA SER A 368 4.20 -8.43 17.78
C SER A 368 4.82 -7.55 16.70
N ARG A 369 5.27 -8.16 15.60
CA ARG A 369 5.90 -7.45 14.49
C ARG A 369 4.94 -6.48 13.82
N LEU A 370 3.75 -6.93 13.43
CA LEU A 370 2.75 -6.07 12.79
C LEU A 370 2.22 -5.00 13.76
N ALA A 371 1.99 -5.34 15.03
CA ALA A 371 1.54 -4.37 16.02
C ALA A 371 2.54 -3.21 16.19
N ILE A 372 3.82 -3.52 16.36
CA ILE A 372 4.83 -2.49 16.63
C ILE A 372 5.25 -1.76 15.34
N ILE A 373 5.53 -2.48 14.27
CA ILE A 373 6.06 -1.86 13.04
C ILE A 373 4.91 -1.28 12.21
N ALA A 374 3.96 -2.11 11.78
CA ALA A 374 2.94 -1.70 10.80
C ALA A 374 1.79 -0.86 11.39
N LEU A 375 1.59 -0.89 12.72
CA LEU A 375 0.46 -0.20 13.36
C LEU A 375 0.86 0.91 14.35
N VAL A 376 2.04 0.83 14.97
CA VAL A 376 2.55 1.91 15.85
C VAL A 376 3.51 2.82 15.12
N HIS A 377 4.58 2.28 14.51
CA HIS A 377 5.57 3.11 13.83
C HIS A 377 5.04 3.71 12.54
N GLU A 378 4.37 2.92 11.71
CA GLU A 378 3.76 3.41 10.45
C GLU A 378 2.71 4.49 10.71
N ALA A 379 1.78 4.25 11.65
CA ALA A 379 0.72 5.22 11.97
C ALA A 379 1.23 6.55 12.54
N ARG A 380 2.51 6.62 12.96
CA ARG A 380 3.14 7.87 13.39
C ARG A 380 3.41 8.83 12.22
N GLY A 381 3.56 8.30 11.01
CA GLY A 381 3.61 9.10 9.77
C GLY A 381 2.34 9.93 9.62
N LEU A 382 1.17 9.29 9.74
CA LEU A 382 -0.16 9.91 9.64
C LEU A 382 -0.36 11.10 10.60
N ASP A 383 0.19 10.99 11.81
CA ASP A 383 0.07 12.03 12.84
C ASP A 383 1.00 13.22 12.59
N SER A 384 2.20 12.95 12.08
CA SER A 384 3.28 13.93 12.03
C SER A 384 3.40 14.68 10.70
N ASN A 385 3.11 14.01 9.58
CA ASN A 385 3.24 14.58 8.24
C ASN A 385 2.39 15.83 8.00
N PRO A 386 1.10 15.90 8.38
CA PRO A 386 0.28 17.09 8.15
C PRO A 386 0.86 18.37 8.77
N MET A 387 1.46 18.23 9.95
CA MET A 387 2.09 19.32 10.66
C MET A 387 3.39 19.77 9.99
N GLN A 388 4.16 18.83 9.43
CA GLN A 388 5.38 19.14 8.68
C GLN A 388 5.07 19.80 7.32
N ILE A 389 4.04 19.33 6.62
CA ILE A 389 3.53 19.94 5.38
C ILE A 389 3.18 21.42 5.62
N ARG A 390 2.34 21.70 6.65
CA ARG A 390 1.96 23.08 7.00
C ARG A 390 3.16 23.95 7.32
N ARG A 391 4.17 23.43 8.00
CA ARG A 391 5.41 24.16 8.32
C ARG A 391 6.24 24.46 7.08
N CYS A 392 6.37 23.52 6.14
CA CYS A 392 7.10 23.75 4.89
C CYS A 392 6.43 24.87 4.08
N ARG A 393 5.09 24.82 3.95
CA ARG A 393 4.32 25.89 3.28
C ARG A 393 4.49 27.24 3.95
N ALA A 394 4.36 27.31 5.27
CA ALA A 394 4.55 28.55 6.02
C ALA A 394 5.96 29.13 5.87
N ALA A 395 6.95 28.29 5.56
CA ALA A 395 8.33 28.69 5.28
C ALA A 395 8.61 28.96 3.79
N GLY A 396 7.60 28.94 2.92
CA GLY A 396 7.72 29.16 1.48
C GLY A 396 8.33 28.00 0.69
N ASP A 397 8.42 26.80 1.27
CA ASP A 397 9.02 25.62 0.66
C ASP A 397 7.94 24.66 0.12
N GLU A 398 7.27 25.10 -0.95
CA GLU A 398 6.16 24.35 -1.56
C GLU A 398 6.61 23.05 -2.22
N GLU A 399 7.86 22.97 -2.67
CA GLU A 399 8.43 21.74 -3.25
C GLU A 399 8.53 20.64 -2.19
N THR A 400 9.05 20.97 -1.01
CA THR A 400 9.09 20.01 0.10
C THR A 400 7.68 19.63 0.56
N ALA A 401 6.74 20.59 0.61
CA ALA A 401 5.36 20.30 0.99
C ALA A 401 4.70 19.28 0.04
N ARG A 402 4.85 19.45 -1.28
CA ARG A 402 4.34 18.51 -2.29
C ARG A 402 4.92 17.11 -2.16
N VAL A 403 6.22 16.98 -1.87
CA VAL A 403 6.86 15.68 -1.61
C VAL A 403 6.20 14.98 -0.41
N LEU A 404 6.01 15.70 0.69
CA LEU A 404 5.40 15.14 1.90
C LEU A 404 3.92 14.78 1.72
N GLU A 405 3.19 15.46 0.83
CA GLU A 405 1.80 15.12 0.50
C GLU A 405 1.67 13.80 -0.26
N ILE A 406 2.60 13.55 -1.19
CA ILE A 406 2.66 12.26 -1.89
C ILE A 406 2.88 11.14 -0.87
N ILE A 407 3.88 11.30 0.01
CA ILE A 407 4.20 10.33 1.06
C ILE A 407 2.98 10.11 1.96
N HIS A 408 2.39 11.19 2.50
CA HIS A 408 1.24 11.11 3.39
C HIS A 408 0.03 10.36 2.79
N ALA A 409 -0.21 10.48 1.49
CA ALA A 409 -1.29 9.77 0.83
C ALA A 409 -1.07 8.24 0.82
N ASP A 410 0.18 7.81 0.62
CA ASP A 410 0.55 6.38 0.57
C ASP A 410 0.56 5.75 1.98
N GLU A 411 1.01 6.49 3.00
CA GLU A 411 1.03 6.05 4.41
C GLU A 411 -0.32 5.50 4.91
N ILE A 412 -1.43 6.08 4.45
CA ILE A 412 -2.78 5.61 4.84
C ILE A 412 -2.98 4.17 4.39
N THR A 413 -2.52 3.85 3.18
CA THR A 413 -2.65 2.51 2.60
C THR A 413 -1.69 1.51 3.25
N HIS A 414 -0.51 1.95 3.70
CA HIS A 414 0.44 1.11 4.42
C HIS A 414 -0.11 0.68 5.79
N VAL A 415 -0.64 1.65 6.56
CA VAL A 415 -1.29 1.37 7.85
C VAL A 415 -2.53 0.47 7.64
N ALA A 416 -3.31 0.72 6.58
CA ALA A 416 -4.46 -0.12 6.25
C ALA A 416 -4.07 -1.58 5.92
N ALA A 417 -2.95 -1.78 5.22
CA ALA A 417 -2.42 -3.12 4.95
C ALA A 417 -2.00 -3.82 6.25
N GLY A 418 -1.27 -3.12 7.13
CA GLY A 418 -0.91 -3.62 8.46
C GLY A 418 -2.12 -4.02 9.30
N HIS A 419 -3.14 -3.16 9.33
CA HIS A 419 -4.38 -3.38 10.06
C HIS A 419 -5.16 -4.59 9.53
N ARG A 420 -5.29 -4.71 8.20
CA ARG A 420 -5.96 -5.84 7.55
C ARG A 420 -5.30 -7.17 7.91
N HIS A 421 -3.97 -7.26 7.80
CA HIS A 421 -3.24 -8.49 8.13
C HIS A 421 -3.29 -8.80 9.62
N PHE A 422 -3.15 -7.80 10.49
CA PHE A 422 -3.24 -8.01 11.94
C PHE A 422 -4.62 -8.54 12.35
N THR A 423 -5.69 -7.95 11.80
CA THR A 423 -7.06 -8.37 12.08
C THR A 423 -7.35 -9.77 11.53
N ALA A 424 -6.90 -10.07 10.31
CA ALA A 424 -7.03 -11.40 9.72
C ALA A 424 -6.28 -12.47 10.54
N LEU A 425 -5.10 -12.14 11.07
CA LEU A 425 -4.36 -13.04 11.97
C LEU A 425 -5.15 -13.32 13.24
N CYS A 426 -5.70 -12.29 13.89
CA CYS A 426 -6.52 -12.46 15.10
C CYS A 426 -7.76 -13.31 14.83
N ALA A 427 -8.41 -13.11 13.68
CA ALA A 427 -9.55 -13.90 13.22
C ALA A 427 -9.20 -15.37 12.91
N SER A 428 -7.94 -15.64 12.57
CA SER A 428 -7.47 -16.98 12.20
C SER A 428 -7.01 -17.84 13.38
N LEU A 429 -7.00 -17.32 14.61
CA LEU A 429 -6.56 -18.07 15.78
C LEU A 429 -7.56 -19.18 16.17
N GLU A 430 -7.02 -20.33 16.58
CA GLU A 430 -7.79 -21.48 17.04
C GLU A 430 -7.58 -21.72 18.56
N PRO A 431 -8.56 -22.27 19.29
CA PRO A 431 -9.88 -22.73 18.81
C PRO A 431 -10.87 -21.59 18.53
N GLU A 432 -10.61 -20.40 19.07
CA GLU A 432 -11.50 -19.24 18.94
C GLU A 432 -10.69 -18.00 18.49
N PRO A 433 -11.28 -17.14 17.64
CA PRO A 433 -10.73 -15.83 17.32
C PRO A 433 -10.47 -14.98 18.55
N VAL A 434 -9.47 -14.10 18.46
CA VAL A 434 -9.24 -13.06 19.48
C VAL A 434 -9.68 -11.70 18.98
N ASP A 435 -10.09 -10.83 19.91
CA ASP A 435 -10.35 -9.43 19.59
C ASP A 435 -9.06 -8.73 19.13
N PRO A 436 -9.01 -8.17 17.91
CA PRO A 436 -7.80 -7.53 17.39
C PRO A 436 -7.37 -6.33 18.22
N VAL A 437 -8.31 -5.57 18.79
CA VAL A 437 -7.96 -4.38 19.61
C VAL A 437 -7.26 -4.82 20.90
N ALA A 438 -7.83 -5.79 21.62
CA ALA A 438 -7.23 -6.35 22.83
C ALA A 438 -5.85 -6.97 22.55
N GLN A 439 -5.72 -7.76 21.47
CA GLN A 439 -4.45 -8.37 21.11
C GLN A 439 -3.40 -7.31 20.74
N PHE A 440 -3.77 -6.31 19.94
CA PHE A 440 -2.88 -5.20 19.59
C PHE A 440 -2.36 -4.47 20.83
N ARG A 441 -3.26 -4.10 21.75
CA ARG A 441 -2.90 -3.40 22.99
C ARG A 441 -1.99 -4.26 23.88
N LEU A 442 -2.20 -5.57 23.91
CA LEU A 442 -1.32 -6.52 24.60
C LEU A 442 0.09 -6.56 23.97
N GLU A 443 0.19 -6.64 22.65
CA GLU A 443 1.47 -6.61 21.94
C GLU A 443 2.22 -5.29 22.20
N VAL A 444 1.51 -4.15 22.17
CA VAL A 444 2.10 -2.84 22.47
C VAL A 444 2.56 -2.75 23.92
N SER A 445 1.76 -3.21 24.89
CA SER A 445 2.15 -3.20 26.31
C SER A 445 3.42 -4.02 26.56
N ARG A 446 3.57 -5.13 25.81
CA ARG A 446 4.71 -6.03 25.90
C ARG A 446 5.92 -5.61 25.09
N HIS A 447 5.80 -4.89 23.98
CA HIS A 447 6.93 -4.71 23.05
C HIS A 447 7.25 -3.25 22.71
N PHE A 448 6.43 -2.29 23.14
CA PHE A 448 6.71 -0.86 23.00
C PHE A 448 7.25 -0.29 24.31
N TRP A 449 8.07 0.78 24.24
CA TRP A 449 8.55 1.49 25.43
C TRP A 449 7.91 2.87 25.56
N GLY A 450 7.35 3.15 26.73
CA GLY A 450 6.69 4.42 27.01
C GLY A 450 5.28 4.53 26.39
N HIS A 451 4.77 5.75 26.31
CA HIS A 451 3.41 6.00 25.82
C HIS A 451 3.38 6.22 24.31
N VAL A 452 2.35 5.71 23.65
CA VAL A 452 1.97 6.17 22.31
C VAL A 452 1.31 7.54 22.48
N ARG A 453 1.99 8.59 22.02
CA ARG A 453 1.60 9.98 22.29
C ARG A 453 1.02 10.62 21.05
N GLY A 454 -0.08 11.37 21.24
CA GLY A 454 -0.60 12.28 20.25
C GLY A 454 0.21 13.58 20.10
N PRO A 455 -0.31 14.57 19.36
CA PRO A 455 -1.66 14.60 18.79
C PRO A 455 -1.86 13.54 17.70
N PHE A 456 -3.00 12.86 17.72
CA PHE A 456 -3.35 11.85 16.73
C PHE A 456 -4.14 12.47 15.58
N ASN A 457 -3.84 12.07 14.36
CA ASN A 457 -4.67 12.38 13.20
C ASN A 457 -5.81 11.36 13.11
N VAL A 458 -6.91 11.66 13.81
CA VAL A 458 -8.06 10.75 13.95
C VAL A 458 -8.65 10.41 12.58
N GLU A 459 -8.79 11.38 11.69
CA GLU A 459 -9.38 11.20 10.37
C GLU A 459 -8.60 10.20 9.52
N ASP A 460 -7.28 10.39 9.39
CA ASP A 460 -6.46 9.49 8.56
C ASP A 460 -6.24 8.11 9.22
N ARG A 461 -6.19 8.04 10.55
CA ARG A 461 -6.18 6.75 11.28
C ARG A 461 -7.49 5.98 11.06
N ASP A 462 -8.65 6.66 11.10
CA ASP A 462 -9.95 6.06 10.83
C ASP A 462 -10.05 5.56 9.37
N ARG A 463 -9.51 6.32 8.40
CA ARG A 463 -9.40 5.92 6.99
C ARG A 463 -8.52 4.68 6.81
N ALA A 464 -7.46 4.54 7.62
CA ALA A 464 -6.61 3.37 7.65
C ALA A 464 -7.20 2.17 8.44
N GLY A 465 -8.38 2.33 9.03
CA GLY A 465 -9.07 1.28 9.79
C GLY A 465 -8.83 1.31 11.30
N ILE A 466 -7.97 2.19 11.79
CA ILE A 466 -7.52 2.25 13.18
C ILE A 466 -8.38 3.25 13.98
N GLY A 467 -9.38 2.72 14.67
CA GLY A 467 -10.24 3.49 15.57
C GLY A 467 -9.54 3.96 16.84
N ARG A 468 -10.18 4.87 17.58
CA ARG A 468 -9.66 5.46 18.83
C ARG A 468 -9.32 4.44 19.92
N ASP A 469 -10.11 3.38 20.02
CA ASP A 469 -9.94 2.25 20.94
C ASP A 469 -8.57 1.55 20.80
N TRP A 470 -7.99 1.58 19.61
CA TRP A 470 -6.65 1.05 19.38
C TRP A 470 -5.57 1.83 20.14
N TYR A 471 -5.57 3.17 20.06
CA TYR A 471 -4.42 4.00 20.45
C TYR A 471 -4.66 4.96 21.61
N GLU A 472 -5.90 5.24 21.99
CA GLU A 472 -6.19 6.09 23.15
C GLU A 472 -5.73 5.40 24.44
N ASN A 473 -5.08 6.19 25.32
CA ASN A 473 -4.51 5.74 26.59
C ASN A 473 -3.62 4.49 26.44
N LEU A 474 -2.84 4.42 25.35
CA LEU A 474 -1.99 3.27 25.05
C LEU A 474 -0.57 3.46 25.61
N GLY A 475 -0.19 2.55 26.51
CA GLY A 475 1.12 2.53 27.17
C GLY A 475 1.84 1.21 26.96
N GLY A 476 3.11 1.30 26.59
CA GLY A 476 4.07 0.19 26.55
C GLY A 476 4.72 -0.08 27.92
N ARG A 477 5.79 -0.86 27.92
CA ARG A 477 6.64 -1.08 29.09
C ARG A 477 7.14 0.25 29.68
N GLY A 478 7.28 0.29 31.01
CA GLY A 478 7.77 1.46 31.75
C GLY A 478 6.73 2.56 32.00
N THR A 479 5.48 2.38 31.56
CA THR A 479 4.36 3.28 31.88
C THR A 479 3.72 2.95 33.23
N VAL A 480 3.45 1.66 33.48
CA VAL A 480 2.82 1.14 34.73
C VAL A 480 3.62 1.48 35.99
N LYS A 481 4.95 1.35 35.98
CA LYS A 481 5.81 1.65 37.13
C LYS A 481 5.74 3.11 37.59
N LYS A 482 5.30 4.03 36.74
CA LYS A 482 5.23 5.46 37.06
C LYS A 482 3.90 5.84 37.73
N GLU A 483 2.82 5.10 37.46
CA GLU A 483 1.52 5.32 38.11
C GLU A 483 1.51 4.70 39.52
N GLU A 484 2.08 3.51 39.71
CA GLU A 484 2.22 2.87 41.03
C GLU A 484 3.10 3.69 41.99
N ALA A 485 4.20 4.28 41.47
CA ALA A 485 5.07 5.15 42.26
C ALA A 485 4.41 6.47 42.66
N VAL A 486 3.49 7.01 41.85
CA VAL A 486 2.72 8.22 42.19
C VAL A 486 1.64 7.91 43.24
N THR A 487 1.08 6.70 43.25
CA THR A 487 0.11 6.28 44.27
C THR A 487 0.76 5.96 45.63
N GLU A 488 2.01 5.47 45.66
CA GLU A 488 2.76 5.25 46.91
C GLU A 488 3.31 6.54 47.53
N GLU A 489 3.64 7.58 46.75
CA GLU A 489 4.03 8.90 47.30
C GLU A 489 2.83 9.75 47.75
N ALA A 490 1.60 9.35 47.39
CA ALA A 490 0.35 10.02 47.75
C ALA A 490 -0.44 9.33 48.88
N SER A 491 0.10 8.23 49.43
CA SER A 491 -0.43 7.48 50.59
C SER A 491 0.49 7.65 51.79
#